data_AF-A0A847BJQ6-F1
#
_entry.id   AF-A0A847BJQ6-F1
#
_cell.length_a   1.000
_cell.length_b   1.000
_cell.length_c   1.000
_cell.angle_alpha   90.00
_cell.angle_beta   90.00
_cell.angle_gamma   90.00
#
_symmetry.space_group_name_H-M   'P 1'
#
loop_
_entity.id
_entity.type
_entity.pdbx_description
1 polymer ?
#
loop_
_entity_poly.entity_id
_entity_poly.type
_entity_poly.pdbx_seq_one_letter_code
_entity_poly.pdbx_strand_id
1 'polypeptide(L)' 'MKNWLIPAFCFTGMLALAGCSNDHLIHTDDGQSIEASDKPELDEDTGMLEYEDHSGRDNQIQQENVREIKER' A
#
# COMPACT_ATOMS: atom_id res chain seq x y z
N MET A 1 28.44 42.60 -29.75
CA MET A 1 29.51 41.88 -29.03
C MET A 1 28.86 40.98 -27.99
N LYS A 2 29.18 39.68 -28.08
CA LYS A 2 29.14 38.65 -27.03
C LYS A 2 27.80 38.33 -26.36
N ASN A 3 27.06 37.49 -27.07
CA ASN A 3 26.21 36.41 -26.57
C ASN A 3 26.96 35.68 -25.43
N TRP A 4 26.51 35.89 -24.20
CA TRP A 4 27.15 35.38 -23.00
C TRP A 4 26.24 34.33 -22.34
N LEU A 5 26.72 33.08 -22.33
CA LEU A 5 26.25 31.87 -21.60
C LEU A 5 24.87 31.35 -22.06
N ILE A 6 24.82 30.35 -22.94
CA ILE A 6 24.86 28.90 -22.64
C ILE A 6 23.87 28.51 -21.51
N PRO A 7 22.89 27.63 -21.82
CA PRO A 7 21.62 27.53 -21.11
C PRO A 7 21.76 26.82 -19.78
N ALA A 8 21.18 27.39 -18.72
CA ALA A 8 21.05 26.74 -17.43
C ALA A 8 20.03 25.60 -17.55
N PHE A 9 20.58 24.41 -17.80
CA PHE A 9 20.03 23.09 -17.57
C PHE A 9 19.54 22.99 -16.11
N CYS A 10 18.38 23.59 -15.82
CA CYS A 10 17.74 23.48 -14.52
C CYS A 10 16.95 22.17 -14.46
N PHE A 11 17.63 21.16 -13.93
CA PHE A 11 17.04 20.08 -13.15
C PHE A 11 15.94 19.27 -13.85
N THR A 12 16.42 18.45 -14.78
CA THR A 12 16.04 17.03 -14.85
C THR A 12 15.79 16.44 -13.45
N GLY A 13 14.62 15.81 -13.27
CA GLY A 13 14.41 14.88 -12.16
C GLY A 13 13.14 15.08 -11.35
N MET A 14 11.98 15.33 -11.99
CA MET A 14 10.72 14.93 -11.38
C MET A 14 10.66 13.40 -11.46
N LEU A 15 11.40 12.72 -10.59
CA LEU A 15 11.23 11.29 -10.35
C LEU A 15 9.80 11.14 -9.84
N ALA A 16 8.91 10.69 -10.72
CA ALA A 16 7.62 10.18 -10.29
C ALA A 16 7.94 9.02 -9.34
N LEU A 17 7.79 9.25 -8.03
CA LEU A 17 7.62 8.16 -7.10
C LEU A 17 6.28 7.53 -7.46
N ALA A 18 6.30 6.64 -8.46
CA ALA A 18 5.31 5.60 -8.55
C ALA A 18 5.57 4.70 -7.32
N GLY A 19 5.01 5.11 -6.18
CA GLY A 19 4.79 4.18 -5.09
C GLY A 19 3.79 3.18 -5.63
N CYS A 20 4.28 1.99 -6.00
CA CYS A 20 3.39 0.86 -6.18
C CYS A 20 2.83 0.60 -4.78
N SER A 21 1.60 1.06 -4.50
CA SER A 21 0.88 0.50 -3.35
C SER A 21 0.76 -0.99 -3.64
N ASN A 22 1.18 -1.77 -2.68
CA ASN A 22 1.22 -3.21 -2.82
C ASN A 22 -0.05 -3.69 -2.16
N ASP A 23 -1.15 -3.58 -2.89
CA ASP A 23 -2.45 -3.94 -2.36
C ASP A 23 -2.43 -5.45 -2.04
N HIS A 24 -3.05 -5.82 -0.92
CA HIS A 24 -3.17 -7.21 -0.50
C HIS A 24 -4.62 -7.67 -0.64
N LEU A 25 -4.79 -8.95 -0.91
CA LEU A 25 -6.05 -9.66 -0.92
C LEU A 25 -6.08 -10.62 0.26
N ILE A 26 -6.97 -10.35 1.19
CA ILE A 26 -7.27 -11.24 2.31
C ILE A 26 -8.41 -12.15 1.87
N HIS A 27 -8.14 -13.44 1.70
CA HIS A 27 -9.15 -14.46 1.51
C HIS A 27 -9.57 -15.01 2.87
N THR A 28 -10.86 -14.93 3.15
CA THR A 28 -11.44 -15.41 4.41
C THR A 28 -12.04 -16.81 4.24
N ASP A 29 -12.20 -17.53 5.36
CA ASP A 29 -12.74 -18.90 5.35
C ASP A 29 -14.21 -18.99 4.91
N ASP A 30 -14.98 -17.90 5.08
CA ASP A 30 -16.35 -17.80 4.57
C ASP A 30 -16.41 -17.46 3.07
N GLY A 31 -15.27 -17.36 2.40
CA GLY A 31 -15.15 -17.17 0.95
C GLY A 31 -15.17 -15.72 0.49
N GLN A 32 -15.10 -14.75 1.42
CA GLN A 32 -14.94 -13.35 1.06
C GLN A 32 -13.50 -13.04 0.65
N SER A 33 -13.34 -11.97 -0.12
CA SER A 33 -12.04 -11.42 -0.50
C SER A 33 -12.04 -9.94 -0.18
N ILE A 34 -11.14 -9.54 0.71
CA ILE A 34 -11.04 -8.17 1.19
C ILE A 34 -9.79 -7.55 0.58
N GLU A 35 -9.96 -6.36 0.01
CA GLU A 35 -8.84 -5.56 -0.52
C GLU A 35 -8.28 -4.70 0.60
N ALA A 36 -7.01 -4.95 0.93
CA ALA A 36 -6.24 -4.17 1.88
C ALA A 36 -5.20 -3.33 1.13
N SER A 37 -5.06 -2.06 1.48
CA SER A 37 -4.07 -1.16 0.88
C SER A 37 -2.65 -1.47 1.32
N ASP A 38 -2.51 -2.01 2.53
CA ASP A 38 -1.24 -2.43 3.11
C ASP A 38 -1.30 -3.88 3.60
N LYS A 39 -0.13 -4.41 3.95
CA LYS A 39 -0.02 -5.76 4.48
C LYS A 39 -0.70 -5.82 5.86
N PRO A 40 -1.62 -6.78 6.09
CA PRO A 40 -2.23 -6.95 7.40
C PRO A 40 -1.21 -7.32 8.47
N GLU A 41 -1.32 -6.71 9.65
CA GLU A 41 -0.42 -6.93 10.80
C GLU A 41 -1.21 -7.44 12.00
N LEU A 42 -0.56 -8.20 12.89
CA LEU A 42 -1.20 -8.68 14.11
C LEU A 42 -1.16 -7.57 15.15
N ASP A 43 -2.34 -7.14 15.60
CA ASP A 43 -2.50 -6.28 16.76
C ASP A 43 -2.30 -7.13 18.04
N GLU A 44 -1.21 -6.88 18.76
CA GLU A 44 -0.85 -7.63 19.98
C GLU A 44 -1.80 -7.36 21.15
N ASP A 45 -2.53 -6.24 21.15
CA ASP A 45 -3.46 -5.87 22.21
C ASP A 45 -4.81 -6.60 22.04
N THR A 46 -5.27 -6.75 20.80
CA THR A 46 -6.55 -7.40 20.50
C THR A 46 -6.42 -8.86 20.06
N GLY A 47 -5.24 -9.27 19.58
CA GLY A 47 -5.01 -10.57 18.95
C GLY A 47 -5.66 -10.71 17.57
N MET A 48 -6.10 -9.60 16.96
CA MET A 48 -6.72 -9.58 15.64
C MET A 48 -5.73 -9.09 14.58
N LEU A 49 -5.96 -9.48 13.32
CA LEU A 49 -5.24 -8.89 12.19
C LEU A 49 -5.87 -7.55 11.85
N GLU A 50 -5.07 -6.50 11.89
CA GLU A 50 -5.40 -5.15 11.48
C GLU A 50 -4.98 -4.91 10.02
N TYR A 51 -5.82 -4.22 9.26
CA TYR A 51 -5.56 -3.85 7.87
C TYR A 51 -6.28 -2.56 7.49
N GLU A 52 -5.68 -1.78 6.58
CA GLU A 52 -6.31 -0.61 5.97
C GLU A 52 -7.08 -1.02 4.71
N ASP A 53 -8.36 -0.65 4.60
CA ASP A 53 -9.14 -0.87 3.38
C ASP A 53 -8.86 0.17 2.28
N HIS A 54 -9.32 -0.09 1.05
CA HIS A 54 -9.16 0.86 -0.08
C HIS A 54 -9.78 2.26 0.17
N SER A 55 -10.62 2.43 1.18
CA SER A 55 -11.21 3.71 1.58
C SER A 55 -10.37 4.45 2.62
N GLY A 56 -9.22 3.90 3.03
CA GLY A 56 -8.33 4.44 4.05
C GLY A 56 -8.85 4.25 5.47
N ARG A 57 -9.61 3.17 5.73
CA ARG A 57 -10.11 2.86 7.07
C ARG A 57 -9.41 1.65 7.65
N ASP A 58 -9.00 1.79 8.91
CA ASP A 58 -8.50 0.69 9.71
C ASP A 58 -9.64 -0.26 10.08
N ASN A 59 -9.44 -1.54 9.78
CA ASN A 59 -10.37 -2.61 10.09
C ASN A 59 -9.61 -3.77 10.75
N GLN A 60 -10.33 -4.61 11.49
CA GLN A 60 -9.76 -5.76 12.18
C GLN A 60 -10.54 -7.04 11.84
N ILE A 61 -9.81 -8.15 11.70
CA ILE A 61 -10.37 -9.48 11.45
C ILE A 61 -9.67 -10.53 12.33
N GLN A 62 -10.43 -11.52 12.81
CA GLN A 62 -9.86 -12.63 13.57
C GLN A 62 -8.88 -13.43 12.70
N GLN A 63 -7.70 -13.74 13.22
CA GLN A 63 -6.68 -14.50 12.50
C GLN A 63 -7.20 -15.88 12.06
N GLU A 64 -8.05 -16.52 12.87
CA GLU A 64 -8.66 -17.81 12.52
C GLU A 64 -9.63 -17.77 11.34
N ASN A 65 -10.10 -16.59 10.94
CA ASN A 65 -11.02 -16.44 9.81
C ASN A 65 -10.27 -16.15 8.51
N VAL A 66 -8.94 -15.98 8.56
CA VAL A 66 -8.10 -15.69 7.40
C VAL A 66 -7.52 -16.99 6.86
N ARG A 67 -7.88 -17.29 5.62
CA ARG A 67 -7.41 -18.49 4.92
C ARG A 67 -6.09 -18.27 4.21
N GLU A 68 -5.96 -17.13 3.54
CA GLU A 68 -4.80 -16.80 2.72
C GLU A 68 -4.69 -15.28 2.56
N ILE A 69 -3.46 -14.77 2.55
CA ILE A 69 -3.16 -13.37 2.19
C ILE A 69 -2.29 -13.40 0.94
N LYS A 70 -2.71 -12.70 -0.12
CA LYS A 70 -1.95 -12.56 -1.37
C LYS A 70 -1.61 -11.10 -1.64
N GLU A 71 -0.43 -10.90 -2.18
CA GLU A 71 0.00 -9.63 -2.77
C GLU A 71 -0.56 -9.53 -4.19
N ARG A 72 -1.07 -8.36 -4.59
CA ARG A 72 -1.58 -8.11 -5.95
C ARG A 72 -0.49 -7.79 -6.95
#